data_AF-A0ABD3P3Z7-F1
#
_entry.id   AF-A0ABD3P3Z7-F1
#
_cell.length_a   1.000
_cell.length_b   1.000
_cell.length_c   1.000
_cell.angle_alpha   90.00
_cell.angle_beta   90.00
_cell.angle_gamma   90.00
#
_symmetry.space_group_name_H-M   'P 1'
#
loop_
_entity.id
_entity.type
_entity.pdbx_description
1 polymer ?
#
loop_
_entity_poly.entity_id
_entity_poly.type
_entity_poly.pdbx_seq_one_letter_code
_entity_poly.pdbx_strand_id
1 'polypeptide(L)'
;MTFAGPNFSTLMAFVDAAGLADVVSGPGPITVLAIDDASWYSLAATFPAGVTLETYILPENIGLLQDILYYHIIDGSHPIASFVSGNLTTLNGDTVSVEVSDAGISFNDAYIIEPDYMFDNGIVHVIESVLLPPGDPFPAK
;
A
#
# COMPACT_ATOMS: atom_id res chain seq x y z
N MET A 1 -15.61 -5.93 -1.35
CA MET A 1 -14.46 -6.57 -2.03
C MET A 1 -14.00 -7.78 -1.22
N THR A 2 -13.95 -8.97 -1.81
CA THR A 2 -13.27 -10.10 -1.19
C THR A 2 -11.91 -10.20 -1.86
N PHE A 3 -10.83 -9.83 -1.16
CA PHE A 3 -9.46 -10.01 -1.66
C PHE A 3 -9.12 -11.51 -1.63
N ALA A 4 -9.66 -12.28 -2.57
CA ALA A 4 -9.45 -13.73 -2.69
C ALA A 4 -8.10 -14.06 -3.34
N GLY A 5 -7.04 -13.38 -2.90
CA GLY A 5 -5.66 -13.54 -3.34
C GLY A 5 -4.74 -14.03 -2.20
N PRO A 6 -3.43 -14.14 -2.43
CA PRO A 6 -2.47 -14.65 -1.46
C PRO A 6 -2.48 -13.76 -0.21
N ASN A 7 -3.10 -14.24 0.87
CA ASN A 7 -3.06 -13.69 2.23
C ASN A 7 -2.99 -12.14 2.29
N PHE A 8 -4.10 -11.47 1.99
CA PHE A 8 -4.30 -10.03 2.25
C PHE A 8 -5.14 -9.80 3.52
N SER A 9 -5.17 -10.76 4.44
CA SER A 9 -6.07 -10.70 5.61
C SER A 9 -5.70 -9.53 6.52
N THR A 10 -4.40 -9.26 6.66
CA THR A 10 -3.88 -8.11 7.41
C THR A 10 -4.30 -6.78 6.78
N LEU A 11 -4.14 -6.64 5.45
CA LEU A 11 -4.57 -5.43 4.74
C LEU A 11 -6.09 -5.20 4.88
N MET A 12 -6.90 -6.25 4.76
CA MET A 12 -8.35 -6.14 4.97
C MET A 12 -8.69 -5.70 6.39
N ALA A 13 -8.01 -6.24 7.41
CA ALA A 13 -8.21 -5.82 8.80
C ALA A 13 -7.87 -4.34 9.00
N PHE A 14 -6.82 -3.84 8.34
CA PHE A 14 -6.47 -2.42 8.36
C PHE A 14 -7.49 -1.53 7.66
N VAL A 15 -7.92 -1.92 6.46
CA VAL A 15 -8.93 -1.19 5.70
C VAL A 15 -10.26 -1.14 6.46
N ASP A 16 -10.64 -2.22 7.14
CA ASP A 16 -11.83 -2.30 7.98
C ASP A 16 -11.68 -1.42 9.23
N ALA A 17 -10.55 -1.51 9.94
CA ALA A 17 -10.25 -0.68 11.10
C ALA A 17 -10.19 0.82 10.77
N ALA A 18 -9.66 1.16 9.60
CA ALA A 18 -9.58 2.53 9.10
C ALA A 18 -10.91 3.04 8.51
N GLY A 19 -11.91 2.17 8.34
CA GLY A 19 -13.18 2.52 7.69
C GLY A 19 -13.02 2.91 6.21
N LEU A 20 -11.97 2.42 5.55
CA LEU A 20 -11.67 2.72 4.15
C LEU A 20 -12.24 1.69 3.17
N ALA A 21 -12.99 0.70 3.67
CA ALA A 21 -13.62 -0.32 2.84
C ALA A 21 -14.51 0.31 1.75
N ASP A 22 -15.24 1.39 2.06
CA ASP A 22 -16.06 2.11 1.09
C ASP A 22 -15.24 2.89 0.06
N VAL A 23 -14.04 3.38 0.43
CA VAL A 23 -13.14 4.09 -0.49
C VAL A 23 -12.51 3.11 -1.48
N VAL A 24 -11.97 2.01 -0.97
CA VAL A 24 -11.36 0.95 -1.80
C VAL A 24 -12.45 0.23 -2.62
N SER A 25 -13.67 0.16 -2.12
CA SER A 25 -14.83 -0.37 -2.84
C SER A 25 -15.57 0.67 -3.69
N GLY A 26 -15.06 1.91 -3.77
CA GLY A 26 -15.72 3.05 -4.40
C GLY A 26 -15.76 2.97 -5.94
N PRO A 27 -16.57 3.85 -6.58
CA PRO A 27 -16.75 3.85 -8.03
C PRO A 27 -15.60 4.60 -8.72
N GLY A 28 -14.52 3.89 -9.04
CA GLY A 28 -13.45 4.42 -9.87
C GLY A 28 -12.33 3.40 -10.05
N PRO A 29 -11.67 3.34 -11.22
CA PRO A 29 -10.48 2.54 -11.36
C PRO A 29 -9.39 3.11 -10.45
N ILE A 30 -9.08 2.41 -9.36
CA ILE A 30 -7.97 2.76 -8.48
C ILE A 30 -6.84 1.75 -8.61
N THR A 31 -5.64 2.19 -8.30
CA THR A 31 -4.48 1.31 -8.21
C THR A 31 -4.06 1.24 -6.74
N VAL A 32 -4.11 0.05 -6.16
CA VAL A 32 -3.80 -0.18 -4.75
C VAL A 32 -2.46 -0.90 -4.66
N LEU A 33 -1.51 -0.28 -3.97
CA LEU A 33 -0.24 -0.90 -3.63
C LEU A 33 -0.46 -1.70 -2.34
N ALA A 34 -0.55 -3.02 -2.46
CA ALA A 34 -0.78 -3.93 -1.35
C ALA A 34 0.51 -4.63 -0.95
N ILE A 35 0.56 -5.13 0.26
CA ILE A 35 1.66 -5.97 0.74
C ILE A 35 1.05 -7.31 1.11
N ASP A 36 1.70 -8.39 0.71
CA ASP A 36 1.29 -9.72 1.11
C ASP A 36 1.66 -9.97 2.59
N ASP A 37 0.90 -10.86 3.26
CA ASP A 37 1.17 -11.20 4.66
C ASP A 37 2.62 -11.69 4.91
N ALA A 38 3.33 -12.27 3.95
CA ALA A 38 4.70 -12.75 4.14
C ALA A 38 5.73 -11.62 4.06
N SER A 39 5.57 -10.67 3.14
CA SER A 39 6.34 -9.43 3.11
C SER A 39 6.05 -8.58 4.34
N TRP A 40 4.79 -8.56 4.78
CA TRP A 40 4.42 -7.92 6.04
C TRP A 40 5.14 -8.55 7.23
N TYR A 41 5.21 -9.87 7.30
CA TYR A 41 5.95 -10.58 8.36
C TYR A 41 7.45 -10.30 8.31
N SER A 42 8.02 -10.17 7.11
CA SER A 42 9.42 -9.80 6.91
C SER A 42 9.70 -8.35 7.32
N LEU A 43 8.74 -7.45 7.08
CA LEU A 43 8.80 -6.08 7.55
C LEU A 43 8.62 -5.99 9.09
N ALA A 44 7.69 -6.75 9.65
CA ALA A 44 7.51 -6.93 11.10
C ALA A 44 8.81 -7.35 11.80
N ALA A 45 9.65 -8.14 11.12
CA ALA A 45 10.95 -8.54 11.63
C ALA A 45 12.03 -7.43 11.53
N THR A 46 11.85 -6.41 10.68
CA THR A 46 12.76 -5.26 10.55
C THR A 46 12.31 -4.05 11.37
N PHE A 47 11.05 -3.97 11.79
CA PHE A 47 10.60 -2.92 12.70
C PHE A 47 11.36 -2.95 14.03
N PRO A 48 11.80 -1.79 14.55
CA PRO A 48 12.42 -1.72 15.87
C PRO A 48 11.45 -2.21 16.95
N ALA A 49 12.00 -2.84 17.99
CA ALA A 49 11.23 -3.42 19.09
C ALA A 49 10.28 -2.39 19.72
N GLY A 50 8.96 -2.59 19.52
CA GLY A 50 7.90 -1.72 20.05
C GLY A 50 6.97 -1.12 19.00
N VAL A 51 7.31 -1.16 17.71
CA VAL A 51 6.38 -0.80 16.62
C VAL A 51 5.79 -2.08 16.05
N THR A 52 4.53 -2.36 16.36
CA THR A 52 3.79 -3.54 15.86
C THR A 52 2.53 -3.11 15.12
N LEU A 53 1.99 -4.04 14.33
CA LEU A 53 0.64 -3.99 13.73
C LEU A 53 -0.41 -3.36 14.66
N GLU A 54 -0.42 -3.76 15.93
CA GLU A 54 -1.38 -3.29 16.91
C GLU A 54 -1.30 -1.79 17.13
N THR A 55 -0.10 -1.20 17.00
CA THR A 55 0.11 0.25 17.12
C THR A 55 -0.64 1.01 16.04
N TYR A 56 -0.70 0.48 14.81
CA TYR A 56 -1.41 1.10 13.70
C TYR A 56 -2.94 0.95 13.82
N ILE A 57 -3.43 -0.09 14.50
CA ILE A 57 -4.87 -0.35 14.73
C ILE A 57 -5.38 0.42 15.97
N LEU A 58 -4.50 1.06 16.74
CA LEU A 58 -4.93 1.87 17.88
C LEU A 58 -5.81 3.03 17.42
N PRO A 59 -6.89 3.35 18.17
CA PRO A 59 -7.81 4.43 17.82
C PRO A 59 -7.14 5.80 17.73
N GLU A 60 -6.04 6.01 18.46
CA GLU A 60 -5.21 7.22 18.38
C GLU A 60 -4.44 7.34 17.06
N ASN A 61 -4.17 6.22 16.38
CA ASN A 61 -3.40 6.14 15.14
C ASN A 61 -4.26 5.84 13.91
N ILE A 62 -5.58 5.67 14.05
CA ILE A 62 -6.48 5.46 12.90
C ILE A 62 -6.33 6.56 11.86
N GLY A 63 -6.10 7.81 12.27
CA GLY A 63 -5.84 8.90 11.33
C GLY A 63 -4.57 8.68 10.49
N LEU A 64 -3.49 8.20 11.11
CA LEU A 64 -2.24 7.84 10.41
C LEU A 64 -2.44 6.61 9.53
N LEU A 65 -3.20 5.61 10.01
CA LEU A 65 -3.52 4.44 9.22
C LEU A 65 -4.31 4.81 7.97
N GLN A 66 -5.27 5.72 8.08
CA GLN A 66 -6.00 6.25 6.94
C GLN A 66 -5.04 6.94 5.97
N ASP A 67 -4.17 7.80 6.48
CA ASP A 67 -3.17 8.54 5.72
C ASP A 67 -2.26 7.59 4.91
N ILE A 68 -1.70 6.58 5.57
CA ILE A 68 -0.87 5.52 4.96
C ILE A 68 -1.66 4.72 3.93
N LEU A 69 -2.90 4.33 4.21
CA LEU A 69 -3.72 3.58 3.25
C LEU A 69 -4.05 4.45 2.03
N TYR A 70 -4.34 5.74 2.21
CA TYR A 70 -4.50 6.67 1.09
C TYR A 70 -3.22 6.84 0.28
N TYR A 71 -2.05 6.75 0.91
CA TYR A 71 -0.76 6.82 0.23
C TYR A 71 -0.48 5.58 -0.62
N HIS A 72 -1.02 4.42 -0.23
CA HIS A 72 -0.98 3.20 -1.04
C HIS A 72 -2.03 3.20 -2.17
N ILE A 73 -2.97 4.13 -2.17
CA ILE A 73 -3.99 4.24 -3.22
C ILE A 73 -3.56 5.31 -4.21
N ILE A 74 -3.49 4.94 -5.48
CA ILE A 74 -3.25 5.84 -6.60
C ILE A 74 -4.54 5.96 -7.38
N ASP A 75 -4.96 7.19 -7.69
CA ASP A 75 -6.12 7.44 -8.54
C ASP A 75 -5.79 7.04 -9.98
N GLY A 76 -6.67 6.25 -10.61
CA GLY A 76 -6.47 5.72 -11.95
C GLY A 76 -6.06 4.24 -11.96
N SER A 77 -6.31 3.58 -13.10
CA SER A 77 -5.84 2.21 -13.37
C SER A 77 -4.48 2.29 -14.07
N HIS A 78 -3.43 1.99 -13.33
CA HIS A 78 -2.06 1.92 -13.81
C HIS A 78 -1.60 0.47 -13.78
N PRO A 79 -1.67 -0.26 -14.93
CA PRO A 79 -1.05 -1.58 -15.02
C PRO A 79 0.47 -1.45 -15.01
N ILE A 80 1.21 -2.52 -14.68
CA ILE A 80 2.67 -2.44 -14.55
C ILE A 80 3.34 -1.90 -15.82
N ALA A 81 2.80 -2.29 -16.98
CA ALA A 81 3.28 -1.87 -18.29
C ALA A 81 3.08 -0.37 -18.59
N SER A 82 2.22 0.32 -17.84
CA SER A 82 1.99 1.76 -17.96
C SER A 82 2.82 2.58 -16.97
N PHE A 83 3.51 1.96 -16.02
CA PHE A 83 4.40 2.69 -15.14
C PHE A 83 5.64 3.13 -15.91
N VAL A 84 5.99 4.39 -15.70
CA VAL A 84 7.20 5.03 -16.19
C VAL A 84 7.92 5.62 -14.99
N SER A 85 9.25 5.72 -15.07
CA SER A 85 10.00 6.38 -14.02
C SER A 85 9.56 7.83 -13.87
N GLY A 86 9.22 8.24 -12.65
CA GLY A 86 8.65 9.55 -12.36
C GLY A 86 7.89 9.58 -11.05
N ASN A 87 7.17 10.67 -10.81
CA ASN A 87 6.39 10.85 -9.58
C ASN A 87 4.90 10.61 -9.86
N LEU A 88 4.26 9.72 -9.11
CA LEU A 88 2.82 9.53 -9.13
C LEU A 88 2.18 10.19 -7.93
N THR A 89 1.07 10.87 -8.15
CA THR A 89 0.29 11.47 -7.06
C THR A 89 -0.63 10.43 -6.46
N THR A 90 -0.54 10.23 -5.16
CA THR A 90 -1.39 9.32 -4.38
C THR A 90 -2.66 10.03 -3.94
N LEU A 91 -3.63 9.26 -3.46
CA LEU A 91 -4.91 9.79 -2.98
C LEU A 91 -4.76 10.61 -1.69
N ASN A 92 -3.65 10.41 -0.98
CA ASN A 92 -3.24 11.22 0.15
C ASN A 92 -2.90 12.68 -0.22
N GLY A 93 -2.50 12.91 -1.46
CA GLY A 93 -2.02 14.20 -1.96
C GLY A 93 -0.50 14.28 -2.06
N ASP A 94 0.22 13.39 -1.37
CA ASP A 94 1.66 13.20 -1.54
C ASP A 94 2.01 12.40 -2.80
N THR A 95 3.26 12.55 -3.25
CA THR A 95 3.78 11.83 -4.41
C THR A 95 4.61 10.63 -4.01
N VAL A 96 4.43 9.51 -4.71
CA VAL A 96 5.31 8.35 -4.67
C VAL A 96 6.27 8.39 -5.86
N SER A 97 7.56 8.21 -5.62
CA SER A 97 8.56 8.12 -6.68
C SER A 97 8.55 6.72 -7.25
N VAL A 98 8.26 6.57 -8.53
CA VAL A 98 8.34 5.29 -9.24
C VAL A 98 9.67 5.26 -9.97
N GLU A 99 10.47 4.23 -9.72
CA GLU A 99 11.66 3.94 -10.51
C GLU A 99 11.44 2.65 -11.30
N VAL A 100 11.66 2.72 -12.61
CA VAL A 100 11.58 1.59 -13.52
C VAL A 100 12.98 1.31 -14.04
N SER A 101 13.47 0.12 -13.75
CA SER A 101 14.81 -0.35 -14.13
C SER A 101 14.75 -1.74 -14.77
N ASP A 102 15.84 -2.17 -15.40
CA ASP A 102 15.97 -3.56 -15.89
C ASP A 102 15.82 -4.61 -14.77
N ALA A 103 16.02 -4.22 -13.51
CA ALA A 103 15.85 -5.09 -12.34
C ALA A 103 14.40 -5.19 -11.85
N GLY A 104 13.51 -4.29 -12.28
CA GLY A 104 12.12 -4.23 -11.85
C GLY A 104 11.62 -2.80 -11.60
N ILE A 105 10.42 -2.71 -11.00
CA ILE A 105 9.80 -1.44 -10.60
C ILE A 105 9.86 -1.31 -9.08
N SER A 106 10.26 -0.13 -8.60
CA SER A 106 10.22 0.24 -7.19
C SER A 106 9.41 1.51 -6.97
N PHE A 107 8.74 1.58 -5.83
CA PHE A 107 7.97 2.72 -5.34
C PHE A 107 8.69 3.26 -4.11
N ASN A 108 9.30 4.43 -4.21
CA ASN A 108 10.31 4.95 -3.30
C ASN A 108 11.42 3.90 -3.09
N ASP A 109 11.36 3.14 -2.00
CA ASP A 109 12.30 2.07 -1.65
C ASP A 109 11.67 0.67 -1.62
N ALA A 110 10.38 0.55 -1.96
CA ALA A 110 9.65 -0.71 -1.97
C ALA A 110 9.60 -1.30 -3.38
N TYR A 111 10.24 -2.44 -3.58
CA TYR A 111 10.20 -3.18 -4.84
C TYR A 111 8.84 -3.88 -5.04
N ILE A 112 8.39 -3.92 -6.29
CA ILE A 112 7.23 -4.72 -6.67
C ILE A 112 7.60 -6.21 -6.69
N ILE A 113 6.84 -7.03 -5.99
CA ILE A 113 6.99 -8.49 -5.98
C ILE A 113 6.06 -9.09 -7.03
N GLU A 114 4.77 -8.75 -6.97
CA GLU A 114 3.75 -9.29 -7.87
C GLU A 114 2.79 -8.19 -8.36
N PRO A 115 2.98 -7.69 -9.59
CA PRO A 115 2.07 -6.72 -10.21
C PRO A 115 0.77 -7.31 -10.79
N ASP A 116 -0.12 -6.40 -11.20
CA ASP A 116 -1.24 -6.64 -12.12
C ASP A 116 -2.35 -7.57 -11.62
N TYR A 117 -2.63 -7.57 -10.32
CA TYR A 117 -3.83 -8.22 -9.81
C TYR A 117 -5.06 -7.40 -10.15
N MET A 118 -5.81 -7.83 -11.16
CA MET A 118 -7.05 -7.18 -11.54
C MET A 118 -8.17 -7.52 -10.55
N PHE A 119 -8.79 -6.48 -10.00
CA PHE A 119 -9.97 -6.54 -9.15
C PHE A 119 -11.12 -5.74 -9.77
N ASP A 120 -12.35 -5.97 -9.29
CA ASP A 120 -13.54 -5.34 -9.87
C ASP A 120 -13.52 -3.80 -9.88
N ASN A 121 -12.83 -3.17 -8.92
CA ASN A 121 -12.70 -1.70 -8.86
C ASN A 121 -11.28 -1.19 -9.14
N GLY A 122 -10.37 -2.01 -9.68
CA GLY A 122 -9.00 -1.53 -9.86
C GLY A 122 -7.93 -2.57 -10.12
N ILE A 123 -6.68 -2.15 -9.95
CA ILE A 123 -5.50 -2.99 -10.04
C ILE A 123 -4.80 -2.98 -8.69
N VAL A 124 -4.40 -4.15 -8.20
CA VAL A 124 -3.56 -4.28 -7.01
C VAL A 124 -2.17 -4.68 -7.45
N HIS A 125 -1.16 -4.02 -6.88
CA HIS A 125 0.24 -4.39 -7.05
C HIS A 125 0.82 -4.77 -5.70
N VAL A 126 1.42 -5.95 -5.62
CA VAL A 126 2.07 -6.44 -4.40
C VAL A 126 3.48 -5.92 -4.33
N ILE A 127 3.82 -5.21 -3.26
CA ILE A 127 5.14 -4.65 -2.99
C ILE A 127 5.76 -5.29 -1.73
N GLU A 128 7.09 -5.25 -1.63
CA GLU A 128 7.83 -5.88 -0.52
C GLU A 128 7.83 -5.08 0.78
N SER A 129 7.39 -3.82 0.77
CA SER A 129 7.48 -2.92 1.92
C SER A 129 6.36 -1.90 1.97
N VAL A 130 6.04 -1.45 3.18
CA VAL A 130 5.06 -0.40 3.43
C VAL A 130 5.59 0.93 2.93
N LEU A 131 4.77 1.62 2.14
CA LEU A 131 4.99 3.00 1.76
C LEU A 131 4.50 3.92 2.88
N LEU A 132 5.41 4.73 3.42
CA LEU A 132 5.04 5.72 4.41
C LEU A 132 5.09 7.13 3.78
N PRO A 133 4.05 7.95 4.01
CA PRO A 133 4.06 9.36 3.66
C PRO A 133 5.28 10.11 4.26
N PRO A 134 5.76 11.15 3.58
CA PRO A 134 6.81 12.01 4.12
C PRO A 134 6.30 12.78 5.35
N GLY A 135 6.75 12.37 6.54
CA GLY A 135 6.37 13.01 7.81
C GLY A 135 5.71 12.09 8.82
N ASP A 136 5.49 10.82 8.46
CA ASP A 136 4.99 9.83 9.40
C ASP A 136 5.97 9.61 10.56
N PRO A 137 5.48 9.55 11.80
CA PRO A 137 6.31 9.28 12.98
C PRO A 137 6.79 7.82 13.03
N PHE A 138 6.28 6.97 12.15
CA PHE A 138 6.67 5.57 12.05
C PHE A 138 7.94 5.43 11.24
N PRO A 139 8.87 4.56 11.66
CA PRO A 139 10.08 4.32 10.91
C PRO A 139 9.70 3.73 9.54
N ALA A 140 9.89 4.53 8.49
CA ALA A 140 10.16 3.97 7.18
C ALA A 140 11.44 3.16 7.34
N LYS A 141 11.38 1.90 6.91
CA LYS A 141 12.48 0.94 6.96
C LYS A 141 13.85 1.59 6.75
#